data_AF-A0A7Y3U232-F1
#
_entry.id   AF-A0A7Y3U232-F1
#
_cell.length_a   1.000
_cell.length_b   1.000
_cell.length_c   1.000
_cell.angle_alpha   90.00
_cell.angle_beta   90.00
_cell.angle_gamma   90.00
#
_symmetry.space_group_name_H-M   'P 1'
#
loop_
_entity.id
_entity.type
_entity.pdbx_description
1 polymer ?
#
loop_
_entity_poly.entity_id
_entity_poly.type
_entity_poly.pdbx_seq_one_letter_code
_entity_poly.pdbx_strand_id
1 'polypeptide(L)'
;MKATNGKILNLSQQYGDDVVRYVSQYGSTAGDVIERYGDDILTLAHKYGDDVIKYTTIYGEDGFRVIQKHGKDIVLLGSIYGDNVIKLSALYGDEVISYVSKYGTNGVKVIEKYGNNVIQMAKSHGDDVIKYVSMYGDDGLKLAGKGKAGLLVMRFLSPRVFAKCVKFIKYGLVASILLIFLTHPIAFLSGLISFLAWLFCTSPVLIIIILCFIAVFFLIKFLKNFKVFFRPFSLILRVLKRFV
;
A
#
# COMPACT_ATOMS: atom_id res chain seq x y z
N MET A 1 -37.51 32.29 -4.41
CA MET A 1 -37.12 32.17 -2.99
C MET A 1 -38.32 32.43 -2.07
N LYS A 2 -39.33 31.54 -2.02
CA LYS A 2 -40.52 31.77 -1.16
C LYS A 2 -40.99 30.56 -0.34
N ALA A 3 -40.45 29.36 -0.56
CA ALA A 3 -40.83 28.15 0.20
C ALA A 3 -39.90 27.82 1.38
N THR A 4 -38.70 28.42 1.44
CA THR A 4 -37.66 28.03 2.41
C THR A 4 -37.73 28.76 3.75
N ASN A 5 -38.35 29.95 3.81
CA ASN A 5 -38.28 30.83 4.98
C ASN A 5 -38.99 30.24 6.22
N GLY A 6 -40.12 29.54 6.03
CA GLY A 6 -40.83 28.91 7.15
C GLY A 6 -40.09 27.69 7.72
N LYS A 7 -39.45 26.91 6.84
CA LYS A 7 -38.66 25.73 7.25
C LYS A 7 -37.42 26.13 8.04
N ILE A 8 -36.67 27.12 7.55
CA ILE A 8 -35.46 27.62 8.22
C ILE A 8 -35.83 28.24 9.57
N LEU A 9 -36.93 29.00 9.63
CA LEU A 9 -37.39 29.58 10.89
C LEU A 9 -37.69 28.51 11.94
N ASN A 10 -38.39 27.43 11.57
CA ASN A 10 -38.67 26.33 12.48
C ASN A 10 -37.38 25.63 12.97
N LEU A 11 -36.46 25.31 12.05
CA LEU A 11 -35.18 24.70 12.43
C LEU A 11 -34.32 25.64 13.29
N SER A 12 -34.34 26.95 13.04
CA SER A 12 -33.62 27.93 13.86
C SER A 12 -34.20 28.08 15.26
N GLN A 13 -35.52 27.89 15.43
CA GLN A 13 -36.15 27.86 16.76
C GLN A 13 -35.74 26.63 17.55
N GLN A 14 -35.49 25.50 16.87
CA GLN A 14 -35.14 24.24 17.50
C GLN A 14 -33.65 24.13 17.83
N TYR A 15 -32.79 24.56 16.91
CA TYR A 15 -31.34 24.32 16.96
C TYR A 15 -30.50 25.61 17.01
N GLY A 16 -31.15 26.77 17.03
CA GLY A 16 -30.49 28.08 17.19
C GLY A 16 -29.86 28.65 15.92
N ASP A 17 -29.02 29.67 16.14
CA ASP A 17 -28.43 30.50 15.08
C ASP A 17 -27.45 29.72 14.17
N ASP A 18 -26.90 28.61 14.64
CA ASP A 18 -26.01 27.76 13.85
C ASP A 18 -26.69 27.21 12.59
N VAL A 19 -27.99 26.89 12.66
CA VAL A 19 -28.75 26.48 11.47
C VAL A 19 -28.79 27.59 10.44
N VAL A 20 -29.06 28.82 10.87
CA VAL A 20 -29.14 29.97 9.98
C VAL A 20 -27.79 30.20 9.31
N ARG A 21 -26.70 30.09 10.08
CA ARG A 21 -25.32 30.18 9.58
C ARG A 21 -25.03 29.11 8.53
N TYR A 22 -25.29 27.84 8.84
CA TYR A 22 -25.01 26.72 7.93
C TYR A 22 -25.86 26.75 6.67
N VAL A 23 -27.16 27.05 6.78
CA VAL A 23 -28.05 27.18 5.62
C VAL A 23 -27.65 28.37 4.74
N SER A 24 -27.19 29.47 5.34
CA SER A 24 -26.70 30.62 4.58
C SER A 24 -25.41 30.29 3.82
N GLN A 25 -24.54 29.46 4.40
CA GLN A 25 -23.25 29.10 3.81
C GLN A 25 -23.35 27.98 2.76
N TYR A 26 -24.16 26.96 3.02
CA TYR A 26 -24.22 25.72 2.22
C TYR A 26 -25.57 25.48 1.53
N GLY A 27 -26.55 26.36 1.73
CA GLY A 27 -27.87 26.28 1.10
C GLY A 27 -28.87 25.40 1.85
N SER A 28 -30.03 25.16 1.23
CA SER A 28 -31.15 24.42 1.86
C SER A 28 -30.78 22.98 2.22
N THR A 29 -29.83 22.36 1.51
CA THR A 29 -29.36 21.00 1.76
C THR A 29 -28.69 20.85 3.13
N ALA A 30 -28.06 21.90 3.66
CA ALA A 30 -27.55 21.89 5.02
C ALA A 30 -28.68 21.88 6.06
N GLY A 31 -29.78 22.56 5.76
CA GLY A 31 -30.99 22.51 6.58
C GLY A 31 -31.60 21.11 6.59
N ASP A 32 -31.62 20.42 5.45
CA ASP A 32 -32.09 19.03 5.35
C ASP A 32 -31.18 18.06 6.13
N VAL A 33 -29.87 18.30 6.14
CA VAL A 33 -28.90 17.52 6.93
C VAL A 33 -29.11 17.74 8.42
N ILE A 34 -29.27 18.99 8.87
CA ILE A 34 -29.52 19.31 10.29
C ILE A 34 -30.87 18.76 10.73
N GLU A 35 -31.90 18.85 9.91
CA GLU A 35 -33.21 18.24 10.20
C GLU A 35 -33.10 16.72 10.37
N ARG A 36 -32.25 16.05 9.57
CA ARG A 36 -32.08 14.59 9.61
C ARG A 36 -31.28 14.11 10.82
N TYR A 37 -30.15 14.76 11.12
CA TYR A 37 -29.20 14.28 12.15
C TYR A 37 -29.25 15.10 13.45
N GLY A 38 -29.94 16.24 13.46
CA GLY A 38 -30.21 17.05 14.65
C GLY A 38 -28.96 17.49 15.41
N ASP A 39 -28.98 17.30 16.73
CA ASP A 39 -27.90 17.73 17.62
C ASP A 39 -26.60 16.96 17.36
N ASP A 40 -26.66 15.75 16.81
CA ASP A 40 -25.45 14.95 16.56
C ASP A 40 -24.55 15.62 15.54
N ILE A 41 -25.12 16.12 14.43
CA ILE A 41 -24.33 16.79 13.40
C ILE A 41 -23.81 18.15 13.89
N LEU A 42 -24.61 18.88 14.67
CA LEU A 42 -24.19 20.16 15.25
C LEU A 42 -23.06 19.96 16.26
N THR A 43 -23.18 18.97 17.13
CA THR A 43 -22.13 18.60 18.10
C THR A 43 -20.83 18.22 17.41
N LEU A 44 -20.90 17.42 16.34
CA LEU A 44 -19.73 17.06 15.54
C LEU A 44 -19.14 18.29 14.84
N ALA A 45 -19.97 19.18 14.29
CA ALA A 45 -19.52 20.41 13.65
C ALA A 45 -18.82 21.36 14.64
N HIS A 46 -19.33 21.51 15.86
CA HIS A 46 -18.66 22.28 16.91
C HIS A 46 -17.32 21.67 17.32
N LYS A 47 -17.22 20.33 17.33
CA LYS A 47 -16.03 19.61 17.77
C LYS A 47 -14.93 19.57 16.70
N TYR A 48 -15.32 19.45 15.43
CA TYR A 48 -14.43 19.10 14.32
C TYR A 48 -14.41 20.17 13.20
N GLY A 49 -15.27 21.18 13.28
CA GLY A 49 -15.38 22.28 12.33
C GLY A 49 -16.55 22.14 11.36
N ASP A 50 -16.87 23.25 10.69
CA ASP A 50 -18.00 23.39 9.75
C ASP A 50 -17.92 22.44 8.55
N ASP A 51 -16.72 21.95 8.26
CA ASP A 51 -16.47 20.91 7.26
C ASP A 51 -17.34 19.67 7.47
N VAL A 52 -17.73 19.36 8.71
CA VAL A 52 -18.67 18.27 9.02
C VAL A 52 -20.00 18.43 8.29
N ILE A 53 -20.56 19.65 8.29
CA ILE A 53 -21.82 19.97 7.60
C ILE A 53 -21.61 19.92 6.09
N LYS A 54 -20.51 20.50 5.59
CA LYS A 54 -20.14 20.46 4.18
C LYS A 54 -20.08 19.02 3.65
N TYR A 55 -19.35 18.13 4.32
CA TYR A 55 -19.14 16.76 3.85
C TYR A 55 -20.37 15.88 4.03
N THR A 56 -21.14 16.07 5.10
CA THR A 56 -22.41 15.35 5.27
C THR A 56 -23.43 15.79 4.22
N THR A 57 -23.39 17.04 3.78
CA THR A 57 -24.22 17.53 2.66
C THR A 57 -23.83 16.87 1.34
N ILE A 58 -22.53 16.67 1.08
CA ILE A 58 -22.04 16.10 -0.18
C ILE A 58 -22.18 14.57 -0.21
N TYR A 59 -21.88 13.88 0.89
CA TYR A 59 -21.78 12.42 0.96
C TYR A 59 -22.89 11.74 1.77
N GLY A 60 -23.82 12.51 2.34
CA GLY A 60 -24.96 11.98 3.08
C GLY A 60 -24.55 11.14 4.30
N GLU A 61 -25.23 10.01 4.46
CA GLU A 61 -25.06 9.10 5.60
C GLU A 61 -23.65 8.50 5.69
N ASP A 62 -23.03 8.16 4.57
CA ASP A 62 -21.66 7.63 4.58
C ASP A 62 -20.66 8.66 5.09
N GLY A 63 -20.81 9.93 4.67
CA GLY A 63 -20.00 11.03 5.19
C GLY A 63 -20.20 11.23 6.69
N PHE A 64 -21.45 11.24 7.14
CA PHE A 64 -21.80 11.36 8.55
C PHE A 64 -21.19 10.22 9.40
N ARG A 65 -21.38 8.96 8.96
CA ARG A 65 -20.85 7.76 9.65
C ARG A 65 -19.33 7.81 9.80
N VAL A 66 -18.63 8.18 8.72
CA VAL A 66 -17.17 8.30 8.72
C VAL A 66 -16.71 9.34 9.75
N ILE A 67 -17.33 10.51 9.77
CA ILE A 67 -17.00 11.60 10.70
C ILE A 67 -17.33 11.19 12.14
N GLN A 68 -18.48 10.58 12.38
CA GLN A 68 -18.89 10.15 13.71
C GLN A 68 -17.87 9.17 14.32
N LYS A 69 -17.34 8.27 13.50
CA LYS A 69 -16.38 7.24 13.94
C LYS A 69 -14.93 7.74 14.01
N HIS A 70 -14.52 8.57 13.05
CA HIS A 70 -13.11 8.95 12.85
C HIS A 70 -12.85 10.46 12.93
N GLY A 71 -13.78 11.25 13.48
CA GLY A 71 -13.83 12.72 13.33
C GLY A 71 -12.50 13.46 13.42
N LYS A 72 -11.67 13.16 14.43
CA LYS A 72 -10.35 13.79 14.54
C LYS A 72 -9.38 13.37 13.44
N ASP A 73 -9.32 12.07 13.14
CA ASP A 73 -8.41 11.51 12.14
C ASP A 73 -8.80 11.97 10.74
N ILE A 74 -10.10 11.99 10.43
CA ILE A 74 -10.56 12.37 9.10
C ILE A 74 -10.37 13.87 8.84
N VAL A 75 -10.57 14.73 9.85
CA VAL A 75 -10.26 16.17 9.74
C VAL A 75 -8.76 16.39 9.58
N LEU A 76 -7.94 15.70 10.38
CA LEU A 76 -6.48 15.80 10.26
C LEU A 76 -6.00 15.36 8.88
N LEU A 77 -6.40 14.17 8.42
CA LEU A 77 -6.02 13.68 7.09
C LEU A 77 -6.58 14.57 5.97
N GLY A 78 -7.79 15.12 6.14
CA GLY A 78 -8.38 16.10 5.23
C GLY A 78 -7.53 17.37 5.13
N SER A 79 -7.00 17.89 6.24
CA SER A 79 -6.10 19.05 6.21
C SER A 79 -4.75 18.77 5.53
N ILE A 80 -4.26 17.53 5.57
CA ILE A 80 -2.97 17.14 4.99
C ILE A 80 -3.10 16.79 3.50
N TYR A 81 -4.15 16.07 3.13
CA TYR A 81 -4.32 15.47 1.80
C TYR A 81 -5.52 16.03 1.02
N GLY A 82 -6.21 17.02 1.57
CA GLY A 82 -7.43 17.61 1.03
C GLY A 82 -8.68 16.75 1.25
N ASP A 83 -9.80 17.25 0.74
CA ASP A 83 -11.14 16.67 0.79
C ASP A 83 -11.21 15.22 0.24
N ASN A 84 -10.21 14.82 -0.54
CA ASN A 84 -10.12 13.48 -1.15
C ASN A 84 -10.19 12.36 -0.13
N VAL A 85 -9.62 12.50 1.08
CA VAL A 85 -9.67 11.42 2.07
C VAL A 85 -11.09 11.18 2.55
N ILE A 86 -11.86 12.25 2.76
CA ILE A 86 -13.26 12.19 3.19
C ILE A 86 -14.12 11.61 2.09
N LYS A 87 -13.94 12.10 0.86
CA LYS A 87 -14.57 11.54 -0.34
C LYS A 87 -14.34 10.04 -0.49
N LEU A 88 -13.07 9.61 -0.43
CA LEU A 88 -12.70 8.20 -0.64
C LEU A 88 -13.21 7.32 0.50
N SER A 89 -13.18 7.81 1.75
CA SER A 89 -13.70 7.06 2.90
C SER A 89 -15.21 6.89 2.85
N ALA A 90 -15.94 7.93 2.41
CA ALA A 90 -17.38 7.81 2.20
C ALA A 90 -17.72 6.82 1.07
N LEU A 91 -16.93 6.80 -0.03
CA LEU A 91 -17.20 5.93 -1.18
C LEU A 91 -16.78 4.47 -0.98
N TYR A 92 -15.66 4.21 -0.31
CA TYR A 92 -15.04 2.89 -0.25
C TYR A 92 -14.97 2.31 1.16
N GLY A 93 -15.44 3.05 2.16
CA GLY A 93 -15.49 2.64 3.56
C GLY A 93 -14.32 3.15 4.39
N ASP A 94 -14.47 3.00 5.70
CA ASP A 94 -13.59 3.59 6.71
C ASP A 94 -12.15 3.06 6.66
N GLU A 95 -11.89 1.91 6.01
CA GLU A 95 -10.53 1.36 5.90
C GLU A 95 -9.58 2.27 5.12
N VAL A 96 -10.13 3.13 4.26
CA VAL A 96 -9.37 4.18 3.56
C VAL A 96 -8.58 5.03 4.55
N ILE A 97 -9.13 5.35 5.72
CA ILE A 97 -8.47 6.17 6.74
C ILE A 97 -7.22 5.48 7.26
N SER A 98 -7.30 4.19 7.57
CA SER A 98 -6.14 3.40 8.02
C SER A 98 -5.05 3.34 6.94
N TYR A 99 -5.45 3.10 5.69
CA TYR A 99 -4.53 3.00 4.57
C TYR A 99 -3.86 4.34 4.24
N VAL A 100 -4.61 5.43 4.25
CA VAL A 100 -4.07 6.78 4.03
C VAL A 100 -3.18 7.20 5.20
N SER A 101 -3.55 6.88 6.44
CA SER A 101 -2.68 7.13 7.60
C SER A 101 -1.33 6.40 7.48
N LYS A 102 -1.34 5.14 7.02
CA LYS A 102 -0.12 4.32 6.87
C LYS A 102 0.74 4.67 5.66
N TYR A 103 0.12 4.92 4.50
CA TYR A 103 0.83 5.08 3.22
C TYR A 103 0.82 6.52 2.68
N GLY A 104 0.15 7.45 3.37
CA GLY A 104 0.07 8.87 3.04
C GLY A 104 -0.45 9.13 1.63
N THR A 105 0.19 10.07 0.93
CA THR A 105 -0.16 10.46 -0.45
C THR A 105 -0.18 9.28 -1.43
N ASN A 106 0.68 8.28 -1.22
CA ASN A 106 0.68 7.08 -2.07
C ASN A 106 -0.60 6.26 -1.85
N GLY A 107 -1.06 6.15 -0.60
CA GLY A 107 -2.35 5.54 -0.27
C GLY A 107 -3.50 6.25 -0.97
N VAL A 108 -3.54 7.59 -0.87
CA VAL A 108 -4.57 8.41 -1.54
C VAL A 108 -4.59 8.15 -3.05
N LYS A 109 -3.44 8.30 -3.73
CA LYS A 109 -3.32 8.13 -5.19
C LYS A 109 -3.75 6.73 -5.66
N VAL A 110 -3.35 5.70 -4.91
CA VAL A 110 -3.68 4.31 -5.24
C VAL A 110 -5.17 4.04 -5.07
N ILE A 111 -5.77 4.48 -3.96
CA ILE A 111 -7.20 4.28 -3.71
C ILE A 111 -8.03 5.10 -4.70
N GLU A 112 -7.61 6.33 -5.01
CA GLU A 112 -8.27 7.16 -6.01
C GLU A 112 -8.26 6.51 -7.41
N LYS A 113 -7.12 5.93 -7.81
CA LYS A 113 -6.98 5.31 -9.13
C LYS A 113 -7.70 3.96 -9.25
N TYR A 114 -7.62 3.10 -8.23
CA TYR A 114 -8.07 1.70 -8.33
C TYR A 114 -9.32 1.37 -7.50
N GLY A 115 -9.73 2.27 -6.59
CA GLY A 115 -10.95 2.16 -5.80
C GLY A 115 -11.13 0.82 -5.10
N ASN A 116 -12.33 0.25 -5.21
CA ASN A 116 -12.68 -1.01 -4.57
C ASN A 116 -11.75 -2.18 -4.91
N ASN A 117 -11.12 -2.20 -6.09
CA ASN A 117 -10.22 -3.31 -6.46
C ASN A 117 -9.02 -3.39 -5.52
N VAL A 118 -8.39 -2.25 -5.21
CA VAL A 118 -7.22 -2.26 -4.31
C VAL A 118 -7.64 -2.47 -2.86
N ILE A 119 -8.80 -1.95 -2.46
CA ILE A 119 -9.35 -2.15 -1.11
C ILE A 119 -9.67 -3.62 -0.86
N GLN A 120 -10.33 -4.31 -1.79
CA GLN A 120 -10.65 -5.74 -1.65
C GLN A 120 -9.39 -6.60 -1.62
N MET A 121 -8.39 -6.29 -2.45
CA MET A 121 -7.10 -6.98 -2.43
C MET A 121 -6.36 -6.76 -1.11
N ALA A 122 -6.37 -5.53 -0.58
CA ALA A 122 -5.78 -5.21 0.72
C ALA A 122 -6.46 -5.98 1.85
N LYS A 123 -7.79 -6.10 1.85
CA LYS A 123 -8.56 -6.92 2.80
C LYS A 123 -8.19 -8.41 2.71
N SER A 124 -8.02 -8.92 1.49
CA SER A 124 -7.81 -10.36 1.25
C SER A 124 -6.36 -10.81 1.48
N HIS A 125 -5.37 -9.95 1.22
CA HIS A 125 -3.97 -10.34 1.13
C HIS A 125 -3.03 -9.51 2.01
N GLY A 126 -3.52 -8.44 2.63
CA GLY A 126 -2.76 -7.52 3.47
C GLY A 126 -2.60 -6.14 2.82
N ASP A 127 -2.48 -5.12 3.66
CA ASP A 127 -2.42 -3.72 3.24
C ASP A 127 -1.18 -3.34 2.43
N ASP A 128 -0.13 -4.18 2.46
CA ASP A 128 1.05 -4.09 1.61
C ASP A 128 0.73 -4.04 0.11
N VAL A 129 -0.45 -4.51 -0.31
CA VAL A 129 -0.97 -4.28 -1.66
C VAL A 129 -0.87 -2.80 -2.05
N ILE A 130 -1.26 -1.89 -1.16
CA ILE A 130 -1.30 -0.45 -1.46
C ILE A 130 0.11 0.07 -1.74
N LYS A 131 1.08 -0.34 -0.92
CA LYS A 131 2.49 -0.01 -1.12
C LYS A 131 2.99 -0.50 -2.49
N TYR A 132 2.73 -1.77 -2.82
CA TYR A 132 3.26 -2.35 -4.06
C TYR A 132 2.54 -1.83 -5.30
N VAL A 133 1.23 -1.64 -5.25
CA VAL A 133 0.46 -1.01 -6.33
C VAL A 133 0.92 0.43 -6.55
N SER A 134 1.28 1.16 -5.49
CA SER A 134 1.90 2.48 -5.63
C SER A 134 3.24 2.45 -6.35
N MET A 135 4.02 1.37 -6.21
CA MET A 135 5.35 1.24 -6.83
C MET A 135 5.29 0.73 -8.27
N TYR A 136 4.37 -0.19 -8.55
CA TYR A 136 4.33 -0.96 -9.81
C TYR A 136 3.12 -0.64 -10.69
N GLY A 137 2.17 0.17 -10.20
CA GLY A 137 0.97 0.53 -10.95
C GLY A 137 0.09 -0.66 -11.27
N ASP A 138 -0.41 -0.71 -12.51
CA ASP A 138 -1.40 -1.70 -12.96
C ASP A 138 -0.84 -3.14 -12.88
N ASP A 139 0.45 -3.31 -13.11
CA ASP A 139 1.10 -4.62 -13.01
C ASP A 139 1.24 -5.07 -11.55
N GLY A 140 1.40 -4.12 -10.63
CA GLY A 140 1.30 -4.38 -9.20
C GLY A 140 -0.09 -4.88 -8.80
N LEU A 141 -1.15 -4.26 -9.35
CA LEU A 141 -2.53 -4.68 -9.08
C LEU A 141 -2.82 -6.08 -9.65
N LYS A 142 -2.39 -6.36 -10.88
CA LYS A 142 -2.50 -7.70 -11.49
C LYS A 142 -1.80 -8.76 -10.67
N LEU A 143 -0.61 -8.45 -10.14
CA LEU A 143 0.10 -9.37 -9.26
C LEU A 143 -0.57 -9.53 -7.90
N ALA A 144 -1.11 -8.47 -7.31
CA ALA A 144 -1.90 -8.56 -6.09
C ALA A 144 -3.06 -9.55 -6.26
N GLY A 145 -3.67 -9.59 -7.46
CA GLY A 145 -4.70 -10.56 -7.80
C GLY A 145 -4.23 -12.02 -7.91
N LYS A 146 -2.93 -12.30 -7.92
CA LYS A 146 -2.38 -13.66 -7.74
C LYS A 146 -2.25 -14.05 -6.26
N GLY A 147 -2.79 -13.25 -5.35
CA GLY A 147 -2.78 -13.48 -3.92
C GLY A 147 -1.42 -13.24 -3.27
N LYS A 148 -1.21 -13.85 -2.10
CA LYS A 148 0.01 -13.69 -1.29
C LYS A 148 1.29 -14.01 -2.07
N ALA A 149 1.24 -14.94 -3.03
CA ALA A 149 2.38 -15.25 -3.89
C ALA A 149 2.79 -14.07 -4.77
N GLY A 150 1.83 -13.33 -5.33
CA GLY A 150 2.11 -12.12 -6.11
C GLY A 150 2.72 -11.00 -5.25
N LEU A 151 2.23 -10.83 -4.01
CA LEU A 151 2.83 -9.91 -3.05
C LEU A 151 4.27 -10.29 -2.71
N LEU A 152 4.56 -11.59 -2.55
CA LEU A 152 5.92 -12.07 -2.30
C LEU A 152 6.87 -11.72 -3.46
N VAL A 153 6.42 -11.81 -4.71
CA VAL A 153 7.21 -11.38 -5.88
C VAL A 153 7.49 -9.89 -5.83
N MET A 154 6.46 -9.09 -5.57
CA MET A 154 6.57 -7.63 -5.48
C MET A 154 7.48 -7.18 -4.33
N ARG A 155 7.55 -7.98 -3.26
CA ARG A 155 8.48 -7.80 -2.13
C ARG A 155 9.92 -8.16 -2.50
N PHE A 156 10.10 -9.26 -3.24
CA PHE A 156 11.41 -9.77 -3.63
C PHE A 156 12.07 -8.87 -4.69
N LEU A 157 11.28 -8.32 -5.61
CA LEU A 157 11.80 -7.48 -6.69
C LEU A 157 11.84 -6.02 -6.27
N SER A 158 12.88 -5.30 -6.71
CA SER A 158 12.90 -3.83 -6.63
C SER A 158 12.20 -3.21 -7.85
N PRO A 159 11.71 -1.96 -7.78
CA PRO A 159 11.07 -1.25 -8.90
C PRO A 159 11.83 -1.33 -10.22
N ARG A 160 13.16 -1.20 -10.16
CA ARG A 160 14.04 -1.23 -11.34
C ARG A 160 14.10 -2.61 -11.99
N VAL A 161 14.14 -3.68 -11.18
CA VAL A 161 14.19 -5.06 -11.68
C VAL A 161 12.82 -5.48 -12.17
N PHE A 162 11.79 -5.13 -11.42
CA PHE A 162 10.41 -5.39 -11.77
C PHE A 162 10.07 -4.87 -13.16
N ALA A 163 10.39 -3.61 -13.46
CA ALA A 163 10.10 -3.00 -14.77
C ALA A 163 10.74 -3.77 -15.95
N LYS A 164 11.91 -4.38 -15.76
CA LYS A 164 12.55 -5.21 -16.79
C LYS A 164 11.92 -6.59 -16.90
N CYS A 165 11.47 -7.13 -15.76
CA CYS A 165 11.05 -8.53 -15.65
C CYS A 165 9.53 -8.73 -15.72
N VAL A 166 8.74 -7.65 -15.65
CA VAL A 166 7.28 -7.69 -15.68
C VAL A 166 6.73 -8.37 -16.93
N LYS A 167 7.43 -8.22 -18.07
CA LYS A 167 7.08 -8.89 -19.34
C LYS A 167 7.08 -10.42 -19.21
N PHE A 168 7.90 -10.96 -18.30
CA PHE A 168 8.02 -12.41 -18.11
C PHE A 168 6.97 -12.98 -17.14
N ILE A 169 6.25 -12.12 -16.41
CA ILE A 169 5.19 -12.54 -15.46
C ILE A 169 4.06 -13.28 -16.16
N LYS A 170 3.89 -13.06 -17.48
CA LYS A 170 2.97 -13.82 -18.32
C LYS A 170 3.30 -15.32 -18.38
N TYR A 171 4.58 -15.68 -18.32
CA TYR A 171 5.05 -17.08 -18.37
C TYR A 171 4.94 -17.81 -17.02
N GLY A 172 4.39 -17.16 -16.01
CA GLY A 172 4.26 -17.71 -14.68
C GLY A 172 5.36 -17.24 -13.72
N LEU A 173 5.07 -17.45 -12.45
CA LEU A 173 5.81 -16.86 -11.33
C LEU A 173 7.21 -17.50 -11.20
N VAL A 174 7.28 -18.83 -11.34
CA VAL A 174 8.54 -19.60 -11.32
C VAL A 174 9.44 -19.24 -12.50
N ALA A 175 8.88 -19.21 -13.72
CA ALA A 175 9.63 -18.84 -14.92
C ALA A 175 10.21 -17.43 -14.82
N SER A 176 9.45 -16.49 -14.24
CA SER A 176 9.92 -15.12 -14.01
C SER A 176 11.13 -15.09 -13.08
N ILE A 177 11.07 -15.80 -11.95
CA ILE A 177 12.17 -15.86 -10.98
C ILE A 177 13.43 -16.47 -11.62
N LEU A 178 13.27 -17.56 -12.38
CA LEU A 178 14.38 -18.24 -13.07
C LEU A 178 15.02 -17.34 -14.14
N LEU A 179 14.21 -16.63 -14.91
CA LEU A 179 14.69 -15.64 -15.88
C LEU A 179 15.42 -14.48 -15.20
N ILE A 180 14.89 -13.97 -14.09
CA ILE A 180 15.56 -12.91 -13.30
C ILE A 180 16.95 -13.37 -12.83
N PHE A 181 17.05 -14.59 -12.33
CA PHE A 181 18.32 -15.18 -11.93
C PHE A 181 19.31 -15.25 -13.10
N LEU A 182 18.85 -15.67 -14.28
CA LEU A 182 19.69 -15.77 -15.49
C LEU A 182 20.12 -14.41 -16.04
N THR A 183 19.18 -13.45 -16.17
CA THR A 183 19.44 -12.18 -16.84
C THR A 183 20.10 -11.15 -15.93
N HIS A 184 19.76 -11.17 -14.64
CA HIS A 184 20.15 -10.14 -13.67
C HIS A 184 20.53 -10.76 -12.31
N PRO A 185 21.62 -11.54 -12.24
CA PRO A 185 22.01 -12.29 -11.04
C PRO A 185 22.28 -11.39 -9.82
N ILE A 186 22.90 -10.22 -10.03
CA ILE A 186 23.15 -9.26 -8.94
C ILE A 186 21.82 -8.74 -8.36
N ALA A 187 20.85 -8.48 -9.22
CA ALA A 187 19.57 -7.94 -8.82
C ALA A 187 18.70 -9.01 -8.12
N PHE A 188 18.80 -10.26 -8.59
CA PHE A 188 18.26 -11.42 -7.89
C PHE A 188 18.85 -11.56 -6.48
N LEU A 189 20.17 -11.48 -6.34
CA LEU A 189 20.85 -11.56 -5.04
C LEU A 189 20.41 -10.44 -4.10
N SER A 190 20.30 -9.20 -4.60
CA SER A 190 19.79 -8.09 -3.82
C SER A 190 18.35 -8.34 -3.32
N GLY A 191 17.47 -8.85 -4.19
CA GLY A 191 16.11 -9.22 -3.82
C GLY A 191 16.07 -10.33 -2.77
N LEU A 192 16.93 -11.34 -2.91
CA LEU A 192 17.07 -12.44 -1.96
C LEU A 192 17.55 -11.96 -0.59
N ILE A 193 18.54 -11.06 -0.55
CA ILE A 193 19.04 -10.47 0.70
C ILE A 193 17.92 -9.71 1.41
N SER A 194 17.19 -8.85 0.69
CA SER A 194 16.06 -8.09 1.27
C SER A 194 14.94 -9.01 1.77
N PHE A 195 14.65 -10.08 1.03
CA PHE A 195 13.65 -11.07 1.42
C PHE A 195 14.06 -11.82 2.70
N LEU A 196 15.29 -12.33 2.76
CA LEU A 196 15.80 -13.05 3.93
C LEU A 196 15.92 -12.13 5.16
N ALA A 197 16.34 -10.88 4.96
CA ALA A 197 16.40 -9.88 6.02
C ALA A 197 15.01 -9.67 6.65
N TRP A 198 13.98 -9.55 5.81
CA TRP A 198 12.61 -9.49 6.28
C TRP A 198 12.14 -10.79 6.96
N LEU A 199 12.39 -11.95 6.35
CA LEU A 199 11.95 -13.26 6.87
C LEU A 199 12.50 -13.55 8.27
N PHE A 200 13.77 -13.20 8.51
CA PHE A 200 14.43 -13.39 9.79
C PHE A 200 14.39 -12.13 10.67
N CYS A 201 13.65 -11.08 10.26
CA CYS A 201 13.58 -9.80 10.94
C CYS A 201 14.97 -9.25 11.35
N THR A 202 15.96 -9.43 10.46
CA THR A 202 17.39 -9.22 10.69
C THR A 202 17.92 -8.16 9.72
N SER A 203 19.03 -7.50 10.05
CA SER A 203 19.62 -6.51 9.16
C SER A 203 20.11 -7.15 7.83
N PRO A 204 19.96 -6.46 6.69
CA PRO A 204 20.47 -6.96 5.40
C PRO A 204 21.97 -7.26 5.42
N VAL A 205 22.74 -6.52 6.22
CA VAL A 205 24.19 -6.71 6.37
C VAL A 205 24.52 -8.06 6.99
N LEU A 206 23.79 -8.48 8.03
CA LEU A 206 24.00 -9.79 8.65
C LEU A 206 23.69 -10.93 7.67
N ILE A 207 22.62 -10.80 6.88
CA ILE A 207 22.30 -11.77 5.82
C ILE A 207 23.42 -11.86 4.79
N ILE A 208 24.00 -10.72 4.37
CA ILE A 208 25.15 -10.71 3.45
C ILE A 208 26.33 -11.46 4.06
N ILE A 209 26.66 -11.20 5.32
CA ILE A 209 27.76 -11.89 6.02
C ILE A 209 27.54 -13.40 6.04
N ILE A 210 26.33 -13.85 6.40
CA ILE A 210 25.97 -15.27 6.43
C ILE A 210 26.10 -15.90 5.04
N LEU A 211 25.56 -15.25 4.00
CA LEU A 211 25.67 -15.74 2.62
C LEU A 211 27.11 -15.81 2.14
N CYS A 212 27.95 -14.84 2.50
CA CYS A 212 29.39 -14.86 2.21
C CYS A 212 30.10 -16.03 2.90
N PHE A 213 29.81 -16.30 4.18
CA PHE A 213 30.37 -17.45 4.89
C PHE A 213 29.97 -18.78 4.24
N ILE A 214 28.70 -18.91 3.86
CA ILE A 214 28.20 -20.09 3.14
C ILE A 214 28.94 -20.24 1.80
N ALA A 215 29.07 -19.16 1.02
CA ALA A 215 29.77 -19.18 -0.26
C ALA A 215 31.24 -19.58 -0.12
N VAL A 216 31.95 -19.02 0.87
CA VAL A 216 33.36 -19.38 1.17
C VAL A 216 33.46 -20.84 1.60
N PHE A 217 32.56 -21.34 2.44
CA PHE A 217 32.52 -22.73 2.85
C PHE A 217 32.36 -23.67 1.65
N PHE A 218 31.42 -23.37 0.75
CA PHE A 218 31.23 -24.14 -0.47
C PHE A 218 32.44 -24.03 -1.41
N LEU A 219 33.07 -22.86 -1.53
CA LEU A 219 34.28 -22.67 -2.33
C LEU A 219 35.44 -23.53 -1.79
N ILE A 220 35.64 -23.57 -0.47
CA ILE A 220 36.68 -24.41 0.17
C ILE A 220 36.37 -25.89 -0.08
N LYS A 221 35.12 -26.31 0.09
CA LYS A 221 34.69 -27.70 -0.18
C LYS A 221 34.90 -28.07 -1.64
N PHE A 222 34.55 -27.17 -2.56
CA PHE A 222 34.75 -27.32 -3.99
C PHE A 222 36.24 -27.43 -4.35
N LEU A 223 37.10 -26.54 -3.84
CA LEU A 223 38.55 -26.57 -4.04
C LEU A 223 39.20 -27.84 -3.49
N LYS A 224 38.74 -28.34 -2.33
CA LYS A 224 39.19 -29.63 -1.78
C LYS A 224 38.82 -30.79 -2.70
N ASN A 225 37.59 -30.82 -3.22
CA ASN A 225 37.17 -31.82 -4.21
C ASN A 225 37.91 -31.68 -5.54
N PHE A 226 38.23 -30.45 -5.98
CA PHE A 226 38.97 -30.19 -7.21
C PHE A 226 40.40 -30.76 -7.16
N LYS A 227 41.06 -30.69 -5.99
CA LYS A 227 42.35 -31.35 -5.76
C LYS A 227 42.26 -32.87 -5.87
N VAL A 228 41.15 -33.48 -5.43
CA VAL A 228 40.92 -34.93 -5.58
C VAL A 228 40.70 -35.31 -7.05
N PHE A 229 39.95 -34.48 -7.79
CA PHE A 229 39.66 -34.69 -9.21
C PHE A 229 40.90 -34.58 -10.12
N PHE A 230 41.85 -33.69 -9.78
CA PHE A 230 43.11 -33.53 -10.52
C PHE A 230 44.27 -34.42 -10.04
N ARG A 231 44.09 -35.25 -8.99
CA ARG A 231 45.13 -36.24 -8.60
C ARG A 231 45.63 -37.10 -9.77
N PRO A 232 44.77 -37.69 -10.62
CA PRO A 232 45.25 -38.47 -11.77
C PRO A 232 46.05 -37.62 -12.78
N PHE A 233 45.63 -36.38 -13.03
CA PHE A 233 46.33 -35.48 -13.97
C PHE A 233 47.69 -35.03 -13.42
N SER A 234 47.79 -34.80 -12.10
CA SER A 234 49.05 -34.45 -11.44
C SER A 234 50.05 -35.62 -11.42
N LEU A 235 49.58 -36.87 -11.43
CA LEU A 235 50.40 -38.07 -11.58
C LEU A 235 50.94 -38.20 -13.01
N ILE A 236 50.08 -37.98 -14.01
CA ILE A 236 50.49 -37.97 -15.43
C ILE A 236 51.56 -36.91 -15.68
N LEU A 237 51.38 -35.69 -15.17
CA LEU A 237 52.37 -34.61 -15.29
C LEU A 237 53.71 -34.97 -14.62
N ARG A 238 53.67 -35.70 -13.49
CA ARG A 238 54.85 -36.12 -12.74
C ARG A 238 55.61 -37.26 -13.44
N VAL A 239 54.89 -38.12 -14.16
CA VAL A 239 55.50 -39.15 -15.04
C VAL A 239 56.12 -38.49 -16.27
N LEU A 240 55.44 -37.53 -16.91
CA LEU A 240 55.95 -36.83 -18.09
C LEU A 240 57.26 -36.07 -17.80
N LYS A 241 57.37 -35.47 -16.61
CA LYS A 241 58.57 -34.76 -16.15
C LYS A 241 59.75 -35.66 -15.82
N ARG A 242 59.56 -36.99 -15.83
CA ARG A 242 60.61 -38.00 -15.65
C ARG A 242 61.20 -38.46 -16.99
N PHE A 243 60.58 -38.08 -18.10
CA PHE A 243 60.97 -38.42 -19.48
C PHE A 243 61.57 -37.21 -20.26
N VAL A 244 61.67 -36.04 -19.63
CA VAL A 244 62.45 -34.87 -20.08
C VAL A 244 63.60 -34.70 -19.10
#